data_AF-A0A7X8DPJ7-F1
#
_entry.id   AF-A0A7X8DPJ7-F1
#
_cell.length_a   1.000
_cell.length_b   1.000
_cell.length_c   1.000
_cell.angle_alpha   90.00
_cell.angle_beta   90.00
_cell.angle_gamma   90.00
#
_symmetry.space_group_name_H-M   'P 1'
#
loop_
_entity.id
_entity.type
_entity.pdbx_description
1 polymer ?
#
loop_
_entity_poly.entity_id
_entity_poly.type
_entity_poly.pdbx_seq_one_letter_code
_entity_poly.pdbx_strand_id
1 'polypeptide(L)' 'EQFAMGIQCGACMVTQKQVYNRMKQLLDKNIPISNYGMAIAYVTGIFERSIEIFNT' A
#
# COMPACT_ATOMS: atom_id res chain seq x y z
N GLU A 1 -5.12 7.40 -18.51
CA GLU A 1 -4.02 6.53 -18.03
C GLU A 1 -4.62 5.33 -17.32
N GLN A 2 -4.22 4.11 -17.71
CA GLN A 2 -4.65 2.87 -17.07
C GLN A 2 -3.45 2.27 -16.35
N PHE A 3 -3.41 2.44 -15.02
CA PHE A 3 -2.38 1.83 -14.17
C PHE A 3 -2.92 0.52 -13.59
N ALA A 4 -2.07 -0.50 -13.48
CA ALA A 4 -2.45 -1.78 -12.90
C ALA A 4 -2.59 -1.70 -11.36
N MET A 5 -1.75 -0.90 -10.68
CA MET A 5 -1.72 -0.75 -9.23
C MET A 5 -0.95 0.52 -8.83
N GLY A 6 -1.31 1.13 -7.70
CA GLY A 6 -0.49 2.14 -7.01
C GLY A 6 0.31 1.55 -5.85
N ILE A 7 1.53 2.04 -5.63
CA ILE A 7 2.33 1.70 -4.44
C ILE A 7 2.59 2.96 -3.62
N GLN A 8 2.01 3.01 -2.41
CA GLN A 8 2.11 4.14 -1.49
C GLN A 8 3.32 3.99 -0.55
N CYS A 9 4.01 5.10 -0.25
CA CYS A 9 5.09 5.07 0.72
C CYS A 9 4.58 4.87 2.16
N GLY A 10 5.49 4.57 3.10
CA GLY A 10 5.15 4.38 4.53
C GLY A 10 4.68 5.64 5.27
N ALA A 11 4.58 6.79 4.59
CA ALA A 11 3.94 8.00 5.10
C ALA A 11 4.51 8.60 6.41
N CYS A 12 5.77 8.35 6.75
CA CYS A 12 6.38 8.79 8.01
C CYS A 12 6.34 10.31 8.29
N MET A 13 6.20 11.13 7.25
CA MET A 13 6.20 12.61 7.34
C MET A 13 4.83 13.25 7.08
N VAL A 14 3.77 12.46 6.92
CA VAL A 14 2.44 12.99 6.54
C VAL A 14 1.34 12.41 7.41
N THR A 15 0.25 13.16 7.53
CA THR A 15 -0.93 12.75 8.31
C THR A 15 -1.76 11.70 7.57
N GLN A 16 -2.56 10.94 8.32
CA GLN A 16 -3.49 9.94 7.75
C GLN A 16 -4.43 10.55 6.69
N LYS A 17 -4.95 11.76 6.93
CA LYS A 17 -5.80 12.48 5.96
C LYS A 17 -5.08 12.78 4.66
N GLN A 18 -3.81 13.17 4.73
CA GLN A 18 -2.99 13.42 3.53
C GLN A 18 -2.70 12.12 2.76
N VAL A 19 -2.44 11.01 3.46
CA VAL A 19 -2.28 9.68 2.83
C VAL A 19 -3.55 9.27 2.09
N TYR A 20 -4.70 9.37 2.75
CA TYR A 20 -5.98 9.06 2.14
C TYR A 20 -6.26 9.92 0.90
N ASN A 21 -6.04 11.23 0.98
CA ASN A 21 -6.24 12.14 -0.15
C ASN A 21 -5.34 11.80 -1.35
N ARG A 22 -4.10 11.33 -1.12
CA ARG A 22 -3.20 10.87 -2.19
C ARG A 22 -3.73 9.59 -2.85
N MET A 23 -4.21 8.65 -2.05
CA MET A 23 -4.77 7.39 -2.54
C MET A 23 -6.13 7.56 -3.23
N LYS A 24 -6.88 8.60 -2.88
CA LYS A 24 -8.24 8.85 -3.37
C LYS A 24 -8.35 8.81 -4.90
N GLN A 25 -7.39 9.40 -5.62
CA GLN A 25 -7.41 9.41 -7.09
C GLN A 25 -7.33 8.01 -7.72
N LEU A 26 -6.66 7.06 -7.04
CA LEU A 26 -6.55 5.67 -7.45
C LEU A 26 -7.81 4.90 -7.06
N LEU A 27 -8.29 5.10 -5.83
CA LEU A 27 -9.52 4.49 -5.32
C LEU A 27 -10.75 4.88 -6.16
N ASP A 28 -10.88 6.16 -6.52
CA ASP A 28 -11.98 6.68 -7.37
C ASP A 28 -11.99 6.03 -8.77
N LYS A 29 -10.84 5.53 -9.23
CA LYS A 29 -10.66 4.82 -10.50
C LYS A 29 -10.66 3.29 -10.34
N ASN A 30 -10.95 2.77 -9.15
CA ASN A 30 -10.87 1.35 -8.81
C ASN A 30 -9.50 0.72 -9.10
N ILE A 31 -8.42 1.49 -8.98
CA ILE A 31 -7.06 0.98 -9.12
C ILE A 31 -6.61 0.44 -7.75
N PRO A 32 -6.17 -0.82 -7.64
CA PRO A 32 -5.73 -1.40 -6.38
C PRO A 32 -4.47 -0.70 -5.86
N ILE A 33 -4.29 -0.70 -4.55
CA ILE A 33 -3.19 0.00 -3.87
C ILE A 33 -2.48 -0.95 -2.91
N SER A 34 -1.15 -0.96 -2.96
CA SER A 34 -0.27 -1.56 -1.96
C SER A 34 0.61 -0.48 -1.32
N ASN A 35 1.54 -0.85 -0.43
CA ASN A 35 2.53 0.05 0.13
C ASN A 35 3.96 -0.50 0.02
N TYR A 36 4.97 0.33 0.27
CA TYR A 36 6.38 -0.08 0.21
C TYR A 36 6.68 -1.31 1.07
N GLY A 37 6.19 -1.35 2.31
CA GLY A 37 6.42 -2.48 3.21
C GLY A 37 5.85 -3.79 2.66
N MET A 38 4.59 -3.78 2.24
CA MET A 38 3.93 -4.95 1.65
C MET A 38 4.59 -5.40 0.34
N ALA A 39 4.91 -4.45 -0.55
CA ALA A 39 5.55 -4.74 -1.82
C ALA A 39 6.96 -5.32 -1.62
N ILE A 40 7.77 -4.71 -0.74
CA ILE A 40 9.11 -5.21 -0.40
C ILE A 40 9.01 -6.62 0.19
N ALA A 41 8.13 -6.84 1.16
CA ALA A 41 7.96 -8.14 1.79
C ALA A 41 7.52 -9.22 0.79
N TYR A 42 6.64 -8.87 -0.17
CA TYR A 42 6.21 -9.77 -1.23
C TYR A 42 7.35 -10.14 -2.18
N VAL A 43 8.07 -9.15 -2.72
CA VAL A 43 9.14 -9.42 -3.69
C VAL A 43 10.38 -10.08 -3.06
N THR A 44 10.57 -9.93 -1.75
CA THR A 44 11.66 -10.59 -1.01
C THR A 44 11.27 -11.94 -0.43
N GLY A 45 10.01 -12.37 -0.60
CA GLY A 45 9.54 -13.69 -0.16
C GLY A 45 9.27 -13.84 1.33
N ILE A 46 9.13 -12.73 2.07
CA ILE A 46 8.87 -12.73 3.53
C ILE A 46 7.45 -12.26 3.90
N PHE A 47 6.56 -12.07 2.92
CA PHE A 47 5.24 -11.49 3.13
C PHE A 47 4.39 -12.26 4.13
N GLU A 48 4.21 -13.58 3.93
CA GLU A 48 3.40 -14.43 4.81
C GLU A 48 3.87 -14.36 6.27
N ARG A 49 5.18 -14.46 6.49
CA ARG A 49 5.79 -14.30 7.82
C ARG A 49 5.54 -12.90 8.41
N SER A 50 5.55 -11.87 7.57
CA SER A 50 5.39 -10.48 8.04
C SER A 50 3.95 -10.18 8.47
N ILE A 51 2.96 -10.86 7.90
CA ILE A 51 1.54 -10.64 8.22
C ILE A 51 0.99 -11.62 9.25
N GLU A 52 1.70 -12.70 9.56
CA GLU A 52 1.26 -13.76 10.48
C GLU A 52 0.76 -13.22 11.83
N ILE A 53 1.39 -12.17 12.36
CA ILE A 53 1.02 -11.53 13.64
C ILE A 53 -0.38 -10.87 13.64
N PHE A 54 -0.96 -10.64 12.47
CA PHE A 54 -2.29 -10.02 12.32
C PHE A 54 -3.40 -11.05 12.14
N ASN A 55 -3.06 -12.34 11.96
CA ASN A 55 -4.01 -13.43 11.70
C ASN A 55 -4.63 -14.04 12.97
N THR A 56 -4.80 -13.23 14.03
CA THR A 56 -5.40 -13.68 15.31
C THR A 56 -6.87 -14.06 15.16
#